data_AF-A0A7Y6A6H6-F1
#
_entry.id   AF-A0A7Y6A6H6-F1
#
_cell.length_a   1.000
_cell.length_b   1.000
_cell.length_c   1.000
_cell.angle_alpha   90.00
_cell.angle_beta   90.00
_cell.angle_gamma   90.00
#
_symmetry.space_group_name_H-M   'P 1'
#
loop_
_entity.id
_entity.type
_entity.pdbx_description
1 polymer ?
#
loop_
_entity_poly.entity_id
_entity_poly.type
_entity_poly.pdbx_seq_one_letter_code
_entity_poly.pdbx_strand_id
1 'polypeptide(L)'
;MPPTERPASDIPFERLFPQLDDSGRARLTAAARALDLRRSLDDPARWFWNEPDPSAPEPEPEPQPHVLGTALLLYESDGDWLELGLDVWHQEGPHVSVTATVEVACWCELDHNMHAVQRAEWNADSGQALVEAFNAAALSVIRRIDGPRDPRDLRTRAGLPNPPEPVPEAEDLAADGGGMAPGGGAPGHAP
;
A
#
# COMPACT_ATOMS: atom_id res chain seq x y z
N MET A 1 -6.38 12.24 16.46
CA MET A 1 -5.96 10.96 17.08
C MET A 1 -5.33 10.14 15.98
N PRO A 2 -4.22 9.41 16.21
CA PRO A 2 -3.74 8.48 15.20
C PRO A 2 -4.83 7.44 14.93
N PRO A 3 -5.01 7.00 13.67
CA PRO A 3 -5.96 5.93 13.36
C PRO A 3 -5.61 4.71 14.21
N THR A 4 -6.61 4.12 14.86
CA THR A 4 -6.40 2.93 15.70
C THR A 4 -6.25 1.72 14.78
N GLU A 5 -5.03 1.23 14.66
CA GLU A 5 -4.67 0.08 13.84
C GLU A 5 -4.95 -1.21 14.60
N ARG A 6 -5.65 -2.16 13.97
CA ARG A 6 -6.06 -3.41 14.64
C ARG A 6 -5.96 -4.62 13.71
N PRO A 7 -5.75 -5.84 14.27
CA PRO A 7 -5.72 -7.09 13.52
C PRO A 7 -7.11 -7.45 12.97
N ALA A 8 -7.17 -8.40 12.02
CA ALA A 8 -8.42 -8.88 11.45
C ALA A 8 -9.41 -9.45 12.49
N SER A 9 -8.93 -9.93 13.64
CA SER A 9 -9.77 -10.43 14.73
C SER A 9 -10.64 -9.36 15.38
N ASP A 10 -10.27 -8.09 15.22
CA ASP A 10 -10.88 -6.97 15.93
C ASP A 10 -11.85 -6.20 15.05
N ILE A 11 -11.96 -6.57 13.77
CA ILE A 11 -12.90 -5.97 12.83
C ILE A 11 -14.32 -6.30 13.32
N PRO A 12 -15.14 -5.28 13.63
CA PRO A 12 -16.49 -5.49 14.13
C PRO A 12 -17.46 -5.74 12.98
N PHE A 13 -17.34 -6.87 12.28
CA PHE A 13 -18.17 -7.19 11.10
C PHE A 13 -19.67 -7.18 11.39
N GLU A 14 -20.08 -7.46 12.62
CA GLU A 14 -21.47 -7.35 13.07
C GLU A 14 -21.99 -5.91 13.08
N ARG A 15 -21.12 -4.93 13.28
CA ARG A 15 -21.46 -3.50 13.26
C ARG A 15 -21.31 -2.90 11.87
N LEU A 16 -20.27 -3.30 11.12
CA LEU A 16 -20.03 -2.81 9.75
C LEU A 16 -21.02 -3.39 8.73
N PHE A 17 -21.43 -4.65 8.90
CA PHE A 17 -22.32 -5.35 7.98
C PHE A 17 -23.44 -6.09 8.73
N PRO A 18 -24.42 -5.35 9.28
CA PRO A 18 -25.50 -5.92 10.11
C PRO A 18 -26.41 -6.90 9.37
N GLN A 19 -26.40 -6.89 8.04
CA GLN A 19 -27.15 -7.82 7.18
C GLN A 19 -26.55 -9.24 7.13
N LEU A 20 -25.33 -9.43 7.63
CA LEU A 20 -24.69 -10.75 7.64
C LEU A 20 -25.21 -11.62 8.80
N ASP A 21 -25.28 -12.92 8.56
CA ASP A 21 -25.43 -13.92 9.61
C ASP A 21 -24.06 -14.31 10.21
N ASP A 22 -24.05 -15.19 11.22
CA ASP A 22 -22.82 -15.65 11.86
C ASP A 22 -21.87 -16.36 10.88
N SER A 23 -22.43 -17.08 9.89
CA SER A 23 -21.64 -17.79 8.88
C SER A 23 -20.92 -16.82 7.95
N GLY A 24 -21.64 -15.81 7.46
CA GLY A 24 -21.10 -14.74 6.63
C GLY A 24 -19.98 -13.99 7.36
N ARG A 25 -20.21 -13.60 8.62
CA ARG A 25 -19.18 -12.98 9.46
C ARG A 25 -17.94 -13.85 9.61
N ALA A 26 -18.12 -15.13 9.95
CA ALA A 26 -16.99 -16.06 10.10
C ALA A 26 -16.17 -16.20 8.80
N ARG A 27 -16.83 -16.17 7.64
CA ARG A 27 -16.16 -16.20 6.33
C ARG A 27 -15.37 -14.92 6.05
N LEU A 28 -15.92 -13.74 6.36
CA LEU A 28 -15.17 -12.47 6.24
C LEU A 28 -13.94 -12.46 7.16
N THR A 29 -14.09 -12.87 8.42
CA THR A 29 -12.97 -12.97 9.36
C THR A 29 -11.90 -13.95 8.85
N ALA A 30 -12.29 -15.09 8.29
CA ALA A 30 -11.34 -16.06 7.75
C ALA A 30 -10.56 -15.47 6.55
N ALA A 31 -11.22 -14.75 5.65
CA ALA A 31 -10.57 -14.08 4.52
C ALA A 31 -9.62 -12.97 4.97
N ALA A 32 -10.04 -12.13 5.93
CA ALA A 32 -9.22 -11.07 6.50
C ALA A 32 -7.97 -11.64 7.20
N ARG A 33 -8.13 -12.70 7.99
CA ARG A 33 -7.00 -13.41 8.61
C ARG A 33 -6.06 -14.04 7.59
N ALA A 34 -6.59 -14.53 6.47
CA ALA A 34 -5.75 -15.08 5.41
C ALA A 34 -4.84 -14.02 4.79
N LEU A 35 -5.25 -12.74 4.76
CA LEU A 35 -4.39 -11.62 4.38
C LEU A 35 -3.36 -11.31 5.46
N ASP A 36 -3.78 -11.23 6.73
CA ASP A 36 -2.86 -10.98 7.85
C ASP A 36 -1.70 -11.98 7.89
N LEU A 37 -1.97 -13.26 7.61
CA LEU A 37 -0.96 -14.33 7.56
C LEU A 37 0.08 -14.16 6.44
N ARG A 38 -0.13 -13.24 5.50
CA ARG A 38 0.79 -12.98 4.37
C ARG A 38 1.62 -11.73 4.52
N ARG A 39 1.39 -10.96 5.58
CA ARG A 39 2.11 -9.72 5.81
C ARG A 39 3.54 -9.99 6.24
N SER A 40 4.41 -9.07 5.84
CA SER A 40 5.78 -8.99 6.34
C SER A 40 5.77 -8.64 7.84
N LEU A 41 6.79 -9.07 8.58
CA LEU A 41 6.96 -8.65 9.98
C LEU A 41 7.21 -7.14 10.10
N ASP A 42 7.77 -6.53 9.04
CA ASP A 42 8.07 -5.11 8.94
C ASP A 42 6.88 -4.29 8.39
N ASP A 43 5.80 -4.97 7.98
CA ASP A 43 4.51 -4.39 7.59
C ASP A 43 3.45 -4.73 8.65
N PRO A 44 3.48 -4.09 9.84
CA PRO A 44 2.54 -4.40 10.89
C PRO A 44 1.13 -4.05 10.42
N ALA A 45 0.37 -5.09 10.12
CA ALA A 45 -0.97 -5.09 9.58
C ALA A 45 -1.92 -4.06 10.16
N ARG A 46 -2.60 -3.31 9.30
CA ARG A 46 -3.55 -2.27 9.69
C ARG A 46 -4.86 -2.49 8.93
N TRP A 47 -5.83 -3.10 9.61
CA TRP A 47 -7.22 -2.90 9.20
C TRP A 47 -7.68 -1.56 9.75
N PHE A 48 -8.35 -0.79 8.91
CA PHE A 48 -8.98 0.45 9.29
C PHE A 48 -10.43 0.43 8.85
N TRP A 49 -11.31 1.02 9.63
CA TRP A 49 -12.73 1.08 9.33
C TRP A 49 -13.34 2.35 9.89
N ASN A 50 -14.38 2.82 9.22
CA ASN A 50 -15.23 3.88 9.73
C ASN A 50 -16.46 3.23 10.35
N GLU A 51 -16.58 3.32 11.68
CA GLU A 51 -17.81 2.87 12.33
C GLU A 51 -18.96 3.81 11.91
N PRO A 52 -20.12 3.27 11.51
CA PRO A 52 -21.29 4.10 11.28
C PRO A 52 -21.63 4.84 12.58
N ASP A 53 -21.64 6.18 12.58
CA ASP A 53 -22.15 6.96 13.69
C ASP A 53 -23.68 7.05 13.55
N PRO A 54 -24.46 6.31 14.37
CA PRO A 54 -25.92 6.32 14.28
C PRO A 54 -26.53 7.67 14.68
N SER A 55 -25.73 8.57 15.27
CA SER A 55 -26.12 9.91 15.70
C SER A 55 -25.63 11.03 14.79
N ALA A 56 -24.81 10.71 13.77
CA ALA A 56 -24.37 11.69 12.80
C ALA A 56 -25.58 12.18 11.98
N PRO A 57 -25.69 13.49 11.72
CA PRO A 57 -26.61 13.99 10.70
C PRO A 57 -26.30 13.28 9.37
N GLU A 58 -27.31 13.08 8.51
CA GLU A 58 -27.10 12.46 7.20
C GLU A 58 -25.86 13.09 6.54
N PRO A 59 -24.88 12.26 6.12
CA PRO A 59 -23.65 12.79 5.58
C PRO A 59 -23.98 13.70 4.38
N GLU A 60 -23.32 14.86 4.33
CA GLU A 60 -23.30 15.68 3.11
C GLU A 60 -22.88 14.81 1.91
N PRO A 61 -23.18 15.20 0.66
CA PRO A 61 -22.81 14.45 -0.54
C PRO A 61 -21.29 14.55 -0.82
N GLU A 62 -20.50 14.15 0.16
CA GLU A 62 -19.08 13.86 0.11
C GLU A 62 -18.87 12.40 -0.31
N PRO A 63 -17.68 12.02 -0.81
CA PRO A 63 -17.50 10.77 -1.54
C PRO A 63 -17.93 9.55 -0.72
N GLN A 64 -18.50 8.58 -1.43
CA GLN A 64 -18.86 7.25 -0.98
C GLN A 64 -18.08 6.80 0.27
N PRO A 65 -18.73 6.68 1.45
CA PRO A 65 -18.00 6.46 2.68
C PRO A 65 -17.23 5.14 2.62
N HIS A 66 -15.92 5.24 2.81
CA HIS A 66 -15.04 4.08 3.01
C HIS A 66 -15.49 3.33 4.26
N VAL A 67 -15.68 2.02 4.17
CA VAL A 67 -16.20 1.19 5.27
C VAL A 67 -15.09 0.48 6.00
N LEU A 68 -14.25 -0.22 5.25
CA LEU A 68 -13.24 -1.12 5.75
C LEU A 68 -12.12 -1.19 4.73
N GLY A 69 -10.87 -1.14 5.18
CA GLY A 69 -9.72 -1.19 4.30
C GLY A 69 -8.51 -1.80 4.97
N THR A 70 -7.57 -2.20 4.12
CA THR A 70 -6.27 -2.72 4.51
C THR A 70 -5.29 -2.56 3.35
N ALA A 71 -4.04 -2.22 3.64
CA ALA A 71 -2.94 -2.22 2.67
C ALA A 71 -1.80 -3.12 3.15
N LEU A 72 -1.21 -3.89 2.25
CA LEU A 72 -0.04 -4.74 2.50
C LEU A 72 1.18 -4.13 1.81
N LEU A 73 2.15 -3.67 2.60
CA LEU A 73 3.39 -3.10 2.09
C LEU A 73 4.33 -4.19 1.56
N LEU A 74 4.67 -4.08 0.27
CA LEU A 74 5.56 -5.02 -0.40
C LEU A 74 6.98 -4.46 -0.60
N TYR A 75 7.10 -3.13 -0.67
CA TYR A 75 8.36 -2.43 -0.86
C TYR A 75 8.23 -1.00 -0.33
N GLU A 76 9.27 -0.53 0.34
CA GLU A 76 9.46 0.87 0.74
C GLU A 76 10.95 1.20 0.75
N SER A 77 11.36 2.23 0.02
CA SER A 77 12.72 2.81 0.08
C SER A 77 12.70 4.23 -0.46
N ASP A 78 13.42 5.14 0.20
CA ASP A 78 13.69 6.50 -0.28
C ASP A 78 12.44 7.32 -0.66
N GLY A 79 11.36 7.12 0.10
CA GLY A 79 10.07 7.78 -0.16
C GLY A 79 9.27 7.16 -1.31
N ASP A 80 9.78 6.08 -1.91
CA ASP A 80 9.05 5.26 -2.86
C ASP A 80 8.50 4.00 -2.22
N TRP A 81 7.33 3.54 -2.65
CA TRP A 81 6.67 2.38 -2.07
C TRP A 81 5.71 1.68 -3.05
N LEU A 82 5.41 0.41 -2.72
CA LEU A 82 4.43 -0.44 -3.39
C LEU A 82 3.59 -1.18 -2.34
N GLU A 83 2.27 -1.06 -2.48
CA GLU A 83 1.29 -1.71 -1.61
C GLU A 83 0.26 -2.51 -2.41
N LEU A 84 -0.36 -3.48 -1.73
CA LEU A 84 -1.58 -4.13 -2.20
C LEU A 84 -2.76 -3.75 -1.30
N GLY A 85 -3.75 -3.08 -1.85
CA GLY A 85 -4.95 -2.66 -1.11
C GLY A 85 -6.11 -3.65 -1.25
N LEU A 86 -6.90 -3.75 -0.18
CA LEU A 86 -8.29 -4.20 -0.22
C LEU A 86 -9.15 -3.17 0.50
N ASP A 87 -10.19 -2.67 -0.18
CA ASP A 87 -11.12 -1.70 0.38
C ASP A 87 -12.56 -2.09 0.13
N VAL A 88 -13.43 -1.67 1.04
CA VAL A 88 -14.88 -1.77 0.95
C VAL A 88 -15.44 -0.37 1.01
N TRP A 89 -16.20 0.01 -0.01
CA TRP A 89 -16.81 1.32 -0.18
C TRP A 89 -18.32 1.20 -0.20
N HIS A 90 -19.02 2.09 0.50
CA HIS A 90 -20.46 2.23 0.30
C HIS A 90 -20.78 2.69 -1.12
N GLN A 91 -21.85 2.18 -1.68
CA GLN A 91 -22.45 2.65 -2.94
C GLN A 91 -23.86 3.16 -2.64
N GLU A 92 -24.55 3.68 -3.66
CA GLU A 92 -25.95 4.14 -3.49
C GLU A 92 -26.87 2.99 -3.00
N GLY A 93 -27.68 3.27 -1.97
CA GLY A 93 -28.59 2.28 -1.38
C GLY A 93 -27.86 1.23 -0.53
N PRO A 94 -28.29 -0.06 -0.54
CA PRO A 94 -27.66 -1.11 0.26
C PRO A 94 -26.38 -1.68 -0.37
N HIS A 95 -25.91 -1.08 -1.46
CA HIS A 95 -24.83 -1.63 -2.26
C HIS A 95 -23.46 -1.28 -1.66
N VAL A 96 -22.51 -2.19 -1.85
CA VAL A 96 -21.10 -1.95 -1.53
C VAL A 96 -20.22 -2.39 -2.70
N SER A 97 -19.08 -1.74 -2.84
CA SER A 97 -18.03 -2.13 -3.78
C SER A 97 -16.83 -2.61 -2.98
N VAL A 98 -16.32 -3.80 -3.32
CA VAL A 98 -15.08 -4.32 -2.75
C VAL A 98 -14.00 -4.27 -3.81
N THR A 99 -12.86 -3.69 -3.50
CA THR A 99 -11.77 -3.47 -4.45
C THR A 99 -10.51 -4.17 -4.00
N ALA A 100 -9.69 -4.60 -4.96
CA ALA A 100 -8.34 -5.09 -4.72
C ALA A 100 -7.38 -4.38 -5.68
N THR A 101 -6.41 -3.66 -5.13
CA THR A 101 -5.54 -2.74 -5.85
C THR A 101 -4.07 -3.14 -5.78
N VAL A 102 -3.29 -2.67 -6.76
CA VAL A 102 -1.84 -2.54 -6.69
C VAL A 102 -1.55 -1.06 -6.71
N GLU A 103 -0.92 -0.55 -5.68
CA GLU A 103 -0.73 0.87 -5.43
C GLU A 103 0.75 1.21 -5.34
N VAL A 104 1.11 2.35 -5.93
CA VAL A 104 2.48 2.86 -5.93
C VAL A 104 2.48 4.30 -5.48
N ALA A 105 3.58 4.74 -4.87
CA ALA A 105 3.78 6.14 -4.51
C ALA A 105 3.58 7.07 -5.71
N CYS A 106 2.96 8.22 -5.45
CA CYS A 106 2.77 9.27 -6.44
C CYS A 106 4.07 10.04 -6.70
N TRP A 107 4.39 10.25 -7.97
CA TRP A 107 5.50 11.11 -8.43
C TRP A 107 5.03 12.16 -9.46
N CYS A 108 3.74 12.47 -9.46
CA CYS A 108 3.17 13.57 -10.23
C CYS A 108 3.60 14.93 -9.65
N GLU A 109 3.47 16.00 -10.42
CA GLU A 109 3.71 17.37 -9.93
C GLU A 109 2.78 17.73 -8.77
N LEU A 110 1.52 17.29 -8.84
CA LEU A 110 0.58 17.32 -7.74
C LEU A 110 0.69 16.01 -6.95
N ASP A 111 0.90 16.11 -5.65
CA ASP A 111 0.95 14.96 -4.76
C ASP A 111 -0.46 14.39 -4.51
N HIS A 112 -0.72 13.21 -5.05
CA HIS A 112 -1.94 12.43 -4.83
C HIS A 112 -1.77 11.37 -3.73
N ASN A 113 -0.62 11.35 -3.04
CA ASN A 113 -0.11 10.29 -2.18
C ASN A 113 0.19 8.98 -2.95
N MET A 114 -0.78 8.46 -3.70
CA MET A 114 -0.66 7.19 -4.40
C MET A 114 -1.40 7.12 -5.74
N HIS A 115 -1.07 6.11 -6.54
CA HIS A 115 -1.85 5.69 -7.70
C HIS A 115 -2.14 4.19 -7.67
N ALA A 116 -3.41 3.81 -7.85
CA ALA A 116 -3.79 2.44 -8.16
C ALA A 116 -3.46 2.12 -9.62
N VAL A 117 -2.32 1.47 -9.86
CA VAL A 117 -1.85 1.07 -11.20
C VAL A 117 -2.56 -0.17 -11.73
N GLN A 118 -3.19 -0.94 -10.84
CA GLN A 118 -4.09 -2.02 -11.18
C GLN A 118 -5.25 -2.02 -10.19
N ARG A 119 -6.47 -2.23 -10.67
CA ARG A 119 -7.67 -2.31 -9.84
C ARG A 119 -8.57 -3.42 -10.35
N ALA A 120 -9.06 -4.23 -9.41
CA ALA A 120 -10.19 -5.12 -9.62
C ALA A 120 -11.29 -4.75 -8.64
N GLU A 121 -12.54 -4.89 -9.06
CA GLU A 121 -13.70 -4.39 -8.32
C GLU A 121 -14.88 -5.37 -8.42
N TRP A 122 -15.55 -5.59 -7.30
CA TRP A 122 -16.70 -6.47 -7.17
C TRP A 122 -17.81 -5.76 -6.41
N ASN A 123 -18.94 -5.55 -7.08
CA ASN A 123 -20.13 -4.95 -6.47
C ASN A 123 -20.97 -6.03 -5.76
N ALA A 124 -21.54 -5.67 -4.62
CA ALA A 124 -22.43 -6.51 -3.84
C ALA A 124 -23.70 -5.76 -3.43
N ASP A 125 -24.85 -6.38 -3.68
CA ASP A 125 -26.19 -5.87 -3.39
C ASP A 125 -26.86 -6.58 -2.20
N SER A 126 -26.18 -7.58 -1.63
CA SER A 126 -26.70 -8.47 -0.61
C SER A 126 -25.58 -8.98 0.29
N GLY A 127 -25.94 -9.50 1.47
CA GLY A 127 -24.96 -10.08 2.41
C GLY A 127 -24.17 -11.25 1.80
N GLN A 128 -24.81 -12.13 1.04
CA GLN A 128 -24.12 -13.23 0.37
C GLN A 128 -23.16 -12.71 -0.71
N ALA A 129 -23.60 -11.77 -1.55
CA ALA A 129 -22.75 -11.17 -2.58
C ALA A 129 -21.54 -10.45 -1.96
N LEU A 130 -21.70 -9.79 -0.81
CA LEU A 130 -20.59 -9.17 -0.07
C LEU A 130 -19.56 -10.20 0.37
N VAL A 131 -20.00 -11.33 0.93
CA VAL A 131 -19.08 -12.41 1.34
C VAL A 131 -18.32 -12.95 0.12
N GLU A 132 -18.97 -13.12 -1.01
CA GLU A 132 -18.33 -13.57 -2.26
C GLU A 132 -17.34 -12.54 -2.81
N ALA A 133 -17.74 -11.27 -2.88
CA ALA A 133 -16.92 -10.15 -3.32
C ALA A 133 -15.66 -9.99 -2.45
N PHE A 134 -15.81 -10.01 -1.12
CA PHE A 134 -14.71 -9.90 -0.19
C PHE A 134 -13.72 -11.06 -0.30
N ASN A 135 -14.22 -12.30 -0.43
CA ASN A 135 -13.35 -13.45 -0.67
C ASN A 135 -12.60 -13.35 -2.00
N ALA A 136 -13.27 -12.90 -3.07
CA ALA A 136 -12.66 -12.73 -4.38
C ALA A 136 -11.56 -11.66 -4.34
N ALA A 137 -11.82 -10.53 -3.68
CA ALA A 137 -10.85 -9.46 -3.48
C ALA A 137 -9.65 -9.93 -2.65
N ALA A 138 -9.87 -10.58 -1.50
CA ALA A 138 -8.80 -11.10 -0.66
C ALA A 138 -7.92 -12.11 -1.42
N LEU A 139 -8.52 -13.05 -2.15
CA LEU A 139 -7.78 -13.98 -3.01
C LEU A 139 -7.02 -13.25 -4.13
N SER A 140 -7.59 -12.17 -4.65
CA SER A 140 -6.92 -11.35 -5.66
C SER A 140 -5.69 -10.64 -5.12
N VAL A 141 -5.76 -10.10 -3.89
CA VAL A 141 -4.60 -9.53 -3.20
C VAL A 141 -3.55 -10.61 -2.95
N ILE A 142 -3.93 -11.75 -2.37
CA ILE A 142 -3.00 -12.85 -2.07
C ILE A 142 -2.24 -13.31 -3.33
N ARG A 143 -2.92 -13.45 -4.48
CA ARG A 143 -2.27 -13.85 -5.73
C ARG A 143 -1.26 -12.83 -6.26
N ARG A 144 -1.35 -11.56 -5.85
CA ARG A 144 -0.47 -10.48 -6.32
C ARG A 144 0.79 -10.32 -5.49
N ILE A 145 0.87 -10.96 -4.33
CA ILE A 145 2.04 -10.89 -3.42
C ILE A 145 3.32 -11.39 -4.12
N ASP A 146 3.20 -12.41 -4.97
CA ASP A 146 4.30 -12.97 -5.75
C ASP A 146 4.39 -12.36 -7.17
N GLY A 147 3.64 -11.28 -7.43
CA GLY A 147 3.62 -10.57 -8.69
C GLY A 147 4.82 -9.63 -8.90
N PRO A 148 4.80 -8.81 -9.98
CA PRO A 148 5.84 -7.81 -10.22
C PRO A 148 6.00 -6.85 -9.04
N ARG A 149 7.24 -6.62 -8.60
CA ARG A 149 7.55 -5.83 -7.39
C ARG A 149 8.23 -4.50 -7.64
N ASP A 150 8.65 -4.21 -8.87
CA ASP A 150 9.30 -2.93 -9.17
C ASP A 150 8.23 -1.82 -9.36
N PRO A 151 8.15 -0.84 -8.44
CA PRO A 151 7.19 0.26 -8.54
C PRO A 151 7.40 1.09 -9.82
N ARG A 152 8.64 1.18 -10.31
CA ARG A 152 9.02 1.94 -11.50
C ARG A 152 8.49 1.31 -12.77
N ASP A 153 8.63 0.00 -12.91
CA ASP A 153 8.05 -0.77 -14.02
C ASP A 153 6.51 -0.74 -13.99
N LEU A 154 5.92 -0.77 -12.80
CA LEU A 154 4.48 -0.66 -12.60
C LEU A 154 3.95 0.71 -13.04
N ARG A 155 4.57 1.81 -12.60
CA ARG A 155 4.22 3.17 -13.05
C ARG A 155 4.41 3.36 -14.55
N THR A 156 5.53 2.89 -15.10
CA THR A 156 5.83 3.00 -16.53
C THR A 156 4.74 2.35 -17.37
N ARG A 157 4.30 1.14 -16.98
CA ARG A 157 3.18 0.44 -17.67
C ARG A 157 1.84 1.16 -17.53
N ALA A 158 1.64 1.89 -16.44
CA ALA A 158 0.44 2.70 -16.22
C ALA A 158 0.51 4.10 -16.85
N GLY A 159 1.63 4.47 -17.48
CA GLY A 159 1.83 5.82 -18.04
C GLY A 159 2.03 6.91 -16.99
N LEU A 160 2.50 6.54 -15.79
CA LEU A 160 2.74 7.45 -14.67
C LEU A 160 4.21 7.87 -14.59
N PRO A 161 4.51 9.07 -14.05
CA PRO A 161 5.87 9.53 -13.83
C PRO A 161 6.59 8.67 -12.79
N ASN A 162 7.92 8.58 -12.94
CA ASN A 162 8.81 7.90 -12.00
C ASN A 162 9.63 8.94 -11.21
N PRO A 163 10.16 8.55 -10.03
CA PRO A 163 11.13 9.38 -9.35
C PRO A 163 12.36 9.65 -10.25
N PRO A 164 13.09 10.75 -9.98
CA PRO A 164 14.38 10.99 -10.61
C PRO A 164 15.31 9.78 -10.43
N GLU A 165 16.17 9.52 -11.42
CA GLU A 165 17.21 8.49 -11.27
C GLU A 165 18.11 8.85 -10.08
N PRO A 166 18.56 7.87 -9.28
CA PRO A 166 19.56 8.11 -8.25
C PRO A 166 20.81 8.70 -8.92
N VAL A 167 21.29 9.82 -8.40
CA VAL A 167 22.60 10.34 -8.81
C VAL A 167 23.64 9.41 -8.19
N PRO A 168 24.54 8.77 -8.97
CA PRO A 168 25.56 7.92 -8.38
C PRO A 168 26.38 8.73 -7.38
N GLU A 169 26.45 8.25 -6.14
CA GLU A 169 27.25 8.89 -5.09
C GLU A 169 28.68 9.05 -5.57
N ALA A 170 29.20 10.27 -5.49
CA ALA A 170 30.54 10.63 -5.95
C ALA A 170 31.65 10.09 -5.03
N GLU A 171 31.62 8.81 -4.65
CA GLU A 171 32.60 8.21 -3.74
C GLU A 171 33.69 7.37 -4.43
N ASP A 172 33.72 7.31 -5.77
CA ASP A 172 34.79 6.59 -6.50
C ASP A 172 35.82 7.48 -7.22
N LEU A 173 35.79 8.80 -7.03
CA LEU A 173 36.75 9.74 -7.66
C LEU A 173 37.95 10.13 -6.77
N ALA A 174 38.07 9.58 -5.55
CA ALA A 174 39.16 9.93 -4.63
C ALA A 174 40.22 8.82 -4.43
N ALA A 175 40.26 7.78 -5.27
CA ALA A 175 41.24 6.70 -5.14
C ALA A 175 42.47 6.78 -6.09
N ASP A 176 42.60 7.83 -6.91
CA ASP A 176 43.72 7.93 -7.87
C ASP A 176 44.43 9.30 -7.82
N GLY A 177 45.01 9.60 -6.65
CA GLY A 177 45.76 10.83 -6.39
C GLY A 177 47.00 10.63 -5.53
N GLY A 178 47.62 9.45 -5.60
CA GLY A 178 48.81 9.10 -4.83
C GLY A 178 50.10 9.19 -5.63
N GLY A 179 50.81 10.32 -5.53
CA GLY A 179 52.28 10.32 -5.55
C GLY A 179 52.97 11.02 -6.73
N MET A 180 53.49 12.23 -6.48
CA MET A 180 54.80 12.63 -7.00
C MET A 180 55.35 13.80 -6.17
N ALA A 181 56.27 13.52 -5.25
CA ALA A 181 57.12 14.54 -4.62
C ALA A 181 58.43 14.64 -5.42
N PRO A 182 58.90 15.83 -5.84
CA PRO A 182 60.25 15.97 -6.35
C PRO A 182 61.24 16.18 -5.20
N GLY A 183 62.06 15.17 -4.95
CA GLY A 183 63.31 15.31 -4.18
C GLY A 183 64.42 15.83 -5.08
N GLY A 184 65.08 16.92 -4.68
CA GLY A 184 66.31 17.43 -5.29
C GLY A 184 66.63 18.81 -4.71
N GLY A 185 67.82 19.11 -4.19
CA GLY A 185 69.04 18.33 -4.02
C GLY A 185 69.98 19.10 -3.09
N ALA A 186 70.97 18.41 -2.54
CA ALA A 186 72.14 19.04 -1.93
C ALA A 186 73.26 19.16 -2.96
N PRO A 187 74.12 20.17 -2.87
CA PRO A 187 75.49 20.05 -3.36
C PRO A 187 76.49 20.16 -2.20
N GLY A 188 77.33 19.13 -2.09
CA GLY A 188 78.54 19.16 -1.27
C GLY A 188 79.73 19.77 -2.00
N HIS A 189 80.59 20.39 -1.19
CA HIS A 189 82.05 20.57 -1.25
C HIS A 189 82.78 21.09 -2.50
N ALA A 190 83.61 22.13 -2.29
CA ALA A 190 85.09 22.10 -2.23
C ALA A 190 85.65 23.51 -2.57
N PRO A 191 86.95 23.83 -2.39
CA PRO A 191 88.04 23.09 -1.73
C PRO A 191 88.57 23.75 -0.44
#